data_AF-A0A6A6KNS0-F1
#
_entry.id   AF-A0A6A6KNS0-F1
#
_cell.length_a   1.000
_cell.length_b   1.000
_cell.length_c   1.000
_cell.angle_alpha   90.00
_cell.angle_beta   90.00
_cell.angle_gamma   90.00
#
_symmetry.space_group_name_H-M   'P 1'
#
loop_
_entity.id
_entity.type
_entity.pdbx_description
1 polymer ?
#
loop_
_entity_poly.entity_id
_entity_poly.type
_entity_poly.pdbx_seq_one_letter_code
_entity_poly.pdbx_strand_id
1 'polypeptide(L)'
;MAFLRLGSKSEAFHREGRTWLFTTGLQSDVTIEIGEMAFNLLKFPLLSRSGLLEKRIEELSCENGSILVLKLDGIPGGAKAFELISKFCYGVKLALTAVNVV
;
A
#
# COMPACT_ATOMS: atom_id res chain seq x y z
N MET A 1 -23.35 11.81 -8.68
CA MET A 1 -22.14 11.11 -9.19
C MET A 1 -22.05 9.78 -8.46
N ALA A 2 -22.05 8.66 -9.18
CA ALA A 2 -21.99 7.33 -8.55
C ALA A 2 -20.59 7.07 -7.99
N PHE A 3 -20.50 6.52 -6.78
CA PHE A 3 -19.25 6.12 -6.15
C PHE A 3 -19.46 4.87 -5.30
N LEU A 4 -18.42 4.03 -5.18
CA LEU A 4 -18.41 2.86 -4.30
C LEU A 4 -17.57 3.17 -3.07
N ARG A 5 -18.09 2.89 -1.87
CA ARG A 5 -17.35 3.02 -0.61
C ARG A 5 -16.85 1.66 -0.15
N LEU A 6 -15.57 1.57 0.17
CA LEU A 6 -14.94 0.38 0.74
C LEU A 6 -14.28 0.74 2.07
N GLY A 7 -14.20 -0.23 2.98
CA GLY A 7 -13.54 -0.07 4.29
C GLY A 7 -14.43 0.53 5.38
N SER A 8 -13.95 0.41 6.62
CA SER A 8 -14.66 0.87 7.82
C SER A 8 -13.76 1.67 8.77
N LYS A 9 -12.43 1.56 8.64
CA LYS A 9 -11.46 2.27 9.48
C LYS A 9 -11.28 3.73 9.03
N SER A 10 -10.97 4.60 9.98
CA SER A 10 -10.63 6.00 9.72
C SER A 10 -9.32 6.12 8.91
N GLU A 11 -9.08 7.29 8.32
CA GLU A 11 -7.85 7.56 7.60
C GLU A 11 -6.65 7.45 8.55
N ALA A 12 -5.73 6.55 8.21
CA ALA A 12 -4.52 6.25 8.99
C ALA A 12 -3.25 6.34 8.12
N PHE A 13 -3.34 7.06 6.99
CA PHE A 13 -2.22 7.32 6.10
C PHE A 13 -1.83 8.80 6.21
N HIS A 14 -0.54 9.05 6.41
CA HIS A 14 0.04 10.38 6.38
C HIS A 14 1.08 10.45 5.26
N ARG A 15 1.15 11.58 4.54
CA ARG A 15 2.16 11.78 3.50
C ARG A 15 3.18 12.81 3.96
N GLU A 16 4.42 12.38 4.10
CA GLU A 16 5.57 13.22 4.37
C GLU A 16 6.42 13.35 3.08
N GLY A 17 6.25 14.46 2.36
CA GLY A 17 6.90 14.67 1.08
C GLY A 17 6.50 13.62 0.03
N ARG A 18 7.45 12.74 -0.32
CA ARG A 18 7.27 11.63 -1.29
C ARG A 18 7.02 10.27 -0.63
N THR A 19 6.91 10.25 0.69
CA THR A 19 6.76 9.02 1.46
C THR A 19 5.38 8.97 2.12
N TRP A 20 4.68 7.86 1.92
CA TRP A 20 3.45 7.54 2.62
C TRP A 20 3.77 6.69 3.85
N LEU A 21 3.34 7.18 5.01
CA LEU A 21 3.50 6.56 6.32
C LEU A 21 2.15 6.08 6.83
N PHE A 22 2.11 4.89 7.42
CA PHE A 22 0.92 4.38 8.08
C PHE A 22 0.97 4.65 9.60
N THR A 23 0.04 5.45 10.10
CA THR A 23 0.02 5.93 11.49
C THR A 23 -0.70 4.93 12.41
N THR A 24 -0.10 3.77 12.67
CA THR A 24 -0.58 2.84 13.72
C THR A 24 0.29 2.80 14.96
N GLY A 25 1.31 3.65 15.05
CA GLY A 25 2.27 3.63 16.17
C GLY A 25 3.15 2.37 16.21
N LEU A 26 3.06 1.52 15.18
CA LEU A 26 3.88 0.33 14.98
C LEU A 26 4.97 0.64 13.95
N GLN A 27 6.14 0.02 14.11
CA GLN A 27 7.23 0.14 13.15
C GLN A 27 6.85 -0.50 11.82
N SER A 28 7.08 0.21 10.71
CA SER A 28 6.84 -0.33 9.37
C SER A 28 7.85 -1.44 9.06
N ASP A 29 7.35 -2.57 8.56
CA ASP A 29 8.17 -3.76 8.26
C ASP A 29 8.54 -3.86 6.77
N VAL A 30 7.81 -3.16 5.90
CA VAL A 30 8.01 -3.21 4.44
C VAL A 30 7.91 -1.81 3.84
N THR A 31 8.81 -1.51 2.90
CA THR A 31 8.80 -0.29 2.08
C THR A 31 8.49 -0.69 0.64
N ILE A 32 7.44 -0.12 0.05
CA ILE A 32 7.09 -0.34 -1.35
C ILE A 32 7.41 0.92 -2.15
N GLU A 33 8.26 0.81 -3.15
CA GLU A 33 8.66 1.91 -4.02
C GLU A 33 7.96 1.81 -5.38
N ILE A 34 7.27 2.88 -5.77
CA ILE A 34 6.54 2.97 -7.04
C ILE A 34 6.88 4.31 -7.70
N GLY A 35 7.73 4.26 -8.72
CA GLY A 35 8.28 5.45 -9.35
C GLY A 35 9.06 6.29 -8.34
N GLU A 36 8.61 7.52 -8.11
CA GLU A 36 9.25 8.45 -7.15
C GLU A 36 8.64 8.43 -5.73
N MET A 37 7.62 7.59 -5.49
CA MET A 37 6.95 7.50 -4.19
C MET A 37 7.34 6.23 -3.43
N ALA A 38 7.52 6.38 -2.12
CA ALA A 38 7.75 5.27 -1.20
C ALA A 38 6.56 5.11 -0.25
N PHE A 39 6.22 3.86 0.08
CA PHE A 39 5.12 3.51 0.98
C PHE A 39 5.66 2.63 2.11
N ASN A 40 5.76 3.20 3.31
CA ASN A 40 6.19 2.49 4.51
C ASN A 40 4.97 1.87 5.18
N LEU A 41 4.87 0.55 5.11
CA LEU A 41 3.69 -0.23 5.42
C LEU A 41 4.05 -1.41 6.35
N LEU A 42 3.04 -1.95 7.01
CA LEU A 42 3.04 -3.25 7.65
C LEU A 42 2.78 -4.35 6.61
N LYS A 43 3.52 -5.47 6.73
CA LYS A 43 3.35 -6.64 5.85
C LYS A 43 1.99 -7.29 6.02
N PHE A 44 1.54 -7.52 7.26
CA PHE A 44 0.36 -8.34 7.55
C PHE A 44 -0.92 -7.90 6.80
N PRO A 45 -1.31 -6.60 6.76
CA PRO A 45 -2.47 -6.16 5.99
C PRO A 45 -2.33 -6.35 4.47
N LEU A 46 -1.11 -6.30 3.93
CA LEU A 46 -0.84 -6.49 2.51
C LEU A 46 -0.92 -7.97 2.13
N LEU A 47 -0.27 -8.84 2.91
CA LEU A 47 -0.27 -10.30 2.69
C LEU A 47 -1.70 -10.86 2.72
N SER A 48 -2.51 -10.41 3.69
CA SER A 48 -3.90 -10.87 3.85
C SER A 48 -4.83 -10.53 2.68
N ARG A 49 -4.46 -9.58 1.81
CA ARG A 49 -5.34 -9.03 0.77
C ARG A 49 -4.75 -9.11 -0.65
N SER A 50 -3.48 -9.51 -0.79
CA SER A 50 -2.82 -9.62 -2.09
C SER A 50 -1.82 -10.78 -2.12
N GLY A 51 -2.18 -11.85 -2.84
CA GLY A 51 -1.29 -12.98 -3.07
C GLY A 51 -0.06 -12.64 -3.93
N LEU A 52 -0.12 -11.55 -4.72
CA LEU A 52 1.05 -11.06 -5.47
C LEU A 52 2.07 -10.43 -4.52
N LEU A 53 1.61 -9.55 -3.62
CA LEU A 53 2.48 -8.93 -2.62
C LEU A 53 3.02 -9.97 -1.64
N GLU A 54 2.21 -10.97 -1.30
CA GLU A 54 2.64 -12.11 -0.49
C GLU A 54 3.85 -12.82 -1.06
N LYS A 55 3.74 -13.33 -2.29
CA LYS A 55 4.85 -14.01 -2.96
C LYS A 55 6.10 -13.14 -3.06
N ARG A 56 5.94 -11.86 -3.45
CA ARG A 56 7.07 -10.94 -3.59
C ARG A 56 7.76 -10.63 -2.26
N ILE A 57 6.99 -10.46 -1.19
CA ILE A 57 7.54 -10.19 0.15
C ILE A 57 8.22 -11.44 0.71
N GLU A 58 7.66 -12.63 0.48
CA GLU A 58 8.27 -13.91 0.88
C GLU A 58 9.58 -14.18 0.14
N GLU A 59 9.62 -13.94 -1.17
CA GLU A 59 10.84 -14.05 -1.99
C GLU A 59 11.97 -13.18 -1.42
N LEU A 60 11.67 -11.92 -1.07
CA LEU A 60 12.65 -10.99 -0.50
C LEU A 60 13.05 -11.33 0.94
N SER A 61 12.12 -11.87 1.73
CA SER A 61 12.38 -12.24 3.14
C SER A 61 13.26 -13.47 3.28
N CYS A 62 13.36 -14.32 2.25
CA CYS A 62 14.32 -15.42 2.21
C CYS A 62 15.75 -14.93 1.99
N GLU A 63 15.94 -13.76 1.39
CA GLU A 63 17.26 -13.29 0.98
C GLU A 63 17.95 -12.46 2.08
N ASN A 64 17.24 -11.54 2.76
CA ASN A 64 17.86 -10.59 3.71
C ASN A 64 17.02 -10.37 4.98
N GLY A 65 17.61 -10.56 6.17
CA GLY A 65 16.97 -10.40 7.49
C GLY A 65 16.74 -8.95 7.97
N SER A 66 16.56 -7.98 7.07
CA SER A 66 16.34 -6.57 7.42
C SER A 66 15.19 -5.97 6.59
N ILE A 67 14.76 -4.75 6.94
CA ILE A 67 13.60 -4.01 6.37
C ILE A 67 13.42 -4.32 4.87
N LEU A 68 12.26 -4.88 4.51
CA LEU A 68 11.99 -5.37 3.16
C LEU A 68 11.66 -4.20 2.23
N VAL A 69 12.47 -3.96 1.21
CA VAL A 69 12.21 -2.94 0.18
C VAL A 69 11.79 -3.63 -1.12
N LEU A 70 10.55 -3.39 -1.55
CA LEU A 70 9.97 -3.94 -2.77
C LEU A 70 9.75 -2.83 -3.79
N LYS A 71 10.43 -2.92 -4.93
CA LYS A 71 10.20 -2.04 -6.08
C LYS A 71 9.10 -2.62 -6.96
N LEU A 72 8.07 -1.83 -7.23
CA LEU A 72 6.97 -2.18 -8.13
C LEU A 72 6.91 -1.19 -9.30
N ASP A 73 7.32 -1.68 -10.47
CA ASP A 73 7.27 -0.93 -11.71
C ASP A 73 6.05 -1.35 -12.56
N GLY A 74 5.53 -0.42 -13.37
CA GLY A 74 4.48 -0.72 -14.34
C GLY A 74 3.05 -0.81 -13.78
N ILE A 75 2.79 -0.30 -12.57
CA ILE A 75 1.42 -0.22 -12.04
C ILE A 75 0.59 0.78 -12.86
N PRO A 76 -0.55 0.38 -13.46
CA PRO A 76 -1.43 1.32 -14.15
C PRO A 76 -2.00 2.34 -13.14
N GLY A 77 -1.90 3.63 -13.46
CA GLY A 77 -2.24 4.72 -12.53
C GLY A 77 -1.16 5.02 -11.47
N GLY A 78 -0.05 4.29 -11.47
CA GLY A 78 1.14 4.54 -10.67
C GLY A 78 0.90 4.59 -9.16
N ALA A 79 1.65 5.45 -8.47
CA ALA A 79 1.58 5.59 -7.02
C ALA A 79 0.18 5.99 -6.49
N LYS A 80 -0.60 6.75 -7.29
CA LYS A 80 -1.97 7.14 -6.91
C LYS A 80 -2.92 5.94 -6.86
N ALA A 81 -2.81 5.02 -7.82
CA ALA A 81 -3.58 3.77 -7.79
C ALA A 81 -3.14 2.91 -6.61
N PHE A 82 -1.84 2.85 -6.33
CA PHE A 82 -1.35 2.09 -5.19
C PHE A 82 -1.77 2.65 -3.84
N GLU A 83 -1.94 3.97 -3.69
CA GLU A 83 -2.53 4.56 -2.49
C GLU A 83 -3.93 3.99 -2.21
N LEU A 84 -4.75 3.79 -3.24
CA LEU A 84 -6.08 3.19 -3.10
C LEU A 84 -5.98 1.71 -2.74
N ILE A 85 -5.05 0.98 -3.38
CA ILE A 85 -4.78 -0.43 -3.09
C ILE A 85 -4.32 -0.59 -1.64
N SER A 86 -3.41 0.26 -1.16
CA SER A 86 -2.94 0.22 0.24
C SER A 86 -4.08 0.55 1.18
N LYS A 87 -4.90 1.58 0.93
CA LYS A 87 -6.09 1.84 1.76
C LYS A 87 -7.06 0.65 1.80
N PHE A 88 -7.26 -0.02 0.67
CA PHE A 88 -8.07 -1.22 0.57
C PHE A 88 -7.51 -2.37 1.42
N CYS A 89 -6.22 -2.67 1.31
CA CYS A 89 -5.56 -3.72 2.08
C CYS A 89 -5.71 -3.51 3.60
N TYR A 90 -5.68 -2.25 4.04
CA TYR A 90 -5.79 -1.87 5.45
C TYR A 90 -7.23 -1.75 5.95
N GLY A 91 -8.22 -1.82 5.06
CA GLY A 91 -9.63 -1.62 5.37
C GLY A 91 -9.97 -0.18 5.74
N VAL A 92 -9.14 0.78 5.32
CA VAL A 92 -9.39 2.22 5.47
C VAL A 92 -10.53 2.63 4.53
N LYS A 93 -11.39 3.54 5.00
CA LYS A 93 -12.46 4.10 4.18
C LYS A 93 -11.88 4.77 2.93
N LEU A 94 -12.28 4.27 1.76
CA LEU A 94 -11.92 4.86 0.47
C LEU A 94 -13.15 4.92 -0.43
N ALA A 95 -13.14 5.87 -1.37
CA ALA A 95 -14.19 6.04 -2.36
C ALA A 95 -13.63 5.78 -3.76
N LEU A 96 -14.18 4.78 -4.44
CA LEU A 96 -13.94 4.54 -5.86
C LEU A 96 -14.95 5.33 -6.68
N THR A 97 -14.45 6.04 -7.69
CA THR A 97 -15.18 6.95 -8.57
C THR A 97 -14.71 6.71 -10.00
N ALA A 98 -15.47 7.20 -10.99
CA ALA A 98 -15.09 7.09 -12.40
C ALA A 98 -13.73 7.76 -12.74
N VAL A 99 -13.20 8.60 -11.86
CA VAL A 99 -11.94 9.34 -12.07
C VAL A 99 -10.73 8.60 -11.51
N ASN A 100 -10.94 7.67 -10.57
CA ASN A 100 -9.85 6.97 -9.88
C ASN A 100 -9.89 5.44 -10.04
N VAL A 101 -10.89 4.91 -10.75
CA VAL A 101 -10.90 3.54 -11.25
C VAL A 101 -10.06 3.50 -12.54
N VAL A 102 -9.03 2.66 -12.55
CA VAL A 102 -8.08 2.47 -13.66
C VAL A 102 -8.14 1.03 -14.12
#